data_AF-A0A4Y9RZ80-F1
#
_entry.id   AF-A0A4Y9RZ80-F1
#
_cell.length_a   1.000
_cell.length_b   1.000
_cell.length_c   1.000
_cell.angle_alpha   90.00
_cell.angle_beta   90.00
_cell.angle_gamma   90.00
#
_symmetry.space_group_name_H-M   'P 1'
#
loop_
_entity.id
_entity.type
_entity.pdbx_description
1 polymer ?
#
loop_
_entity_poly.entity_id
_entity_poly.type
_entity_poly.pdbx_seq_one_letter_code
_entity_poly.pdbx_strand_id
1 'polypeptide(L)'
;MTRFLTPALIAAALAAAATPSLAQQSLAQQSPAQQTQARETVSPAALRAVMACKTDTATRRAYQREFGAAPVFVTAQEAVAARENGQRWSTPRCMTEHQYNRLVASTQTRASL
;
A
#
# COMPACT_ATOMS: atom_id res chain seq x y z
N MET A 1 -12.26 75.30 -10.60
CA MET A 1 -11.56 75.68 -9.36
C MET A 1 -10.07 75.36 -9.50
N THR A 2 -9.20 75.96 -8.70
CA THR A 2 -7.74 76.02 -8.94
C THR A 2 -6.91 75.17 -7.98
N ARG A 3 -5.93 74.42 -8.52
CA ARG A 3 -4.56 74.11 -8.02
C ARG A 3 -4.40 73.72 -6.52
N PHE A 4 -3.67 72.66 -6.12
CA PHE A 4 -2.19 72.64 -6.05
C PHE A 4 -1.63 71.38 -5.32
N LEU A 5 -0.32 71.13 -5.51
CA LEU A 5 0.68 70.46 -4.64
C LEU A 5 0.50 69.00 -4.11
N THR A 6 1.40 68.14 -4.61
CA THR A 6 2.24 67.20 -3.81
C THR A 6 3.52 67.94 -3.33
N PRO A 7 4.57 67.34 -2.67
CA PRO A 7 4.79 65.98 -2.14
C PRO A 7 5.43 65.90 -0.72
N ALA A 8 5.64 64.67 -0.20
CA ALA A 8 6.72 64.25 0.74
C ALA A 8 6.83 62.69 0.67
N LEU A 9 7.96 61.96 0.60
CA LEU A 9 9.38 62.08 1.06
C LEU A 9 9.52 61.96 2.60
N ILE A 10 10.39 61.18 3.26
CA ILE A 10 11.50 60.21 2.96
C ILE A 10 11.57 59.26 4.21
N ALA A 11 12.15 58.04 4.31
CA ALA A 11 13.17 57.23 3.60
C ALA A 11 12.63 55.79 3.31
N ALA A 12 13.29 54.77 2.75
CA ALA A 12 14.69 54.35 2.48
C ALA A 12 15.45 53.57 3.59
N ALA A 13 15.65 52.26 3.38
CA ALA A 13 16.64 51.41 4.06
C ALA A 13 17.13 50.31 3.09
N LEU A 14 18.38 50.41 2.63
CA LEU A 14 19.02 49.45 1.72
C LEU A 14 19.91 48.49 2.52
N ALA A 15 19.80 47.18 2.25
CA ALA A 15 20.77 46.17 2.68
C ALA A 15 21.01 45.19 1.52
N ALA A 16 22.17 45.30 0.88
CA ALA A 16 22.58 44.44 -0.23
C ALA A 16 23.85 43.66 0.15
N ALA A 17 23.83 42.34 -0.04
CA ALA A 17 24.94 41.45 0.28
C ALA A 17 25.11 40.32 -0.76
N ALA A 18 25.78 40.69 -1.86
CA ALA A 18 26.65 39.89 -2.73
C ALA A 18 26.69 38.35 -2.65
N THR A 19 26.18 37.71 -3.71
CA THR A 19 26.82 36.61 -4.50
C THR A 19 27.08 35.20 -3.88
N PRO A 20 27.26 34.14 -4.71
CA PRO A 20 27.04 32.74 -4.29
C PRO A 20 28.31 31.94 -3.95
N SER A 21 28.12 30.79 -3.30
CA SER A 21 29.16 29.80 -2.99
C SER A 21 28.84 28.42 -3.56
N LEU A 22 29.66 27.94 -4.50
CA LEU A 22 29.67 26.54 -4.94
C LEU A 22 30.47 25.69 -3.94
N ALA A 23 29.79 25.13 -2.93
CA ALA A 23 30.38 24.17 -2.00
C ALA A 23 30.15 22.73 -2.50
N GLN A 24 31.16 22.15 -3.14
CA GLN A 24 31.21 20.71 -3.44
C GLN A 24 31.90 19.94 -2.31
N GLN A 25 31.51 18.66 -2.14
CA GLN A 25 32.14 17.66 -1.27
C GLN A 25 31.90 17.92 0.24
N SER A 26 31.75 16.90 1.11
CA SER A 26 32.14 15.49 0.95
C SER A 26 31.13 14.47 1.53
N LEU A 27 31.06 13.31 0.85
CA LEU A 27 30.87 11.96 1.38
C LEU A 27 30.09 11.77 2.70
N ALA A 28 28.75 11.81 2.61
CA ALA A 28 27.85 11.18 3.59
C ALA A 28 26.65 10.52 2.88
N GLN A 29 26.92 9.55 1.99
CA GLN A 29 25.88 8.76 1.34
C GLN A 29 25.20 7.81 2.33
N GLN A 30 24.23 8.33 3.06
CA GLN A 30 23.20 7.57 3.76
C GLN A 30 21.82 7.86 3.15
N SER A 31 21.72 7.67 1.84
CA SER A 31 20.42 7.36 1.23
C SER A 31 19.89 6.09 1.92
N PRO A 32 18.63 6.06 2.39
CA PRO A 32 18.00 4.83 2.88
C PRO A 32 17.64 3.90 1.69
N ALA A 33 18.66 3.50 0.93
CA ALA A 33 18.62 2.46 -0.09
C ALA A 33 18.64 1.07 0.57
N GLN A 34 17.72 0.85 1.51
CA GLN A 34 17.51 -0.45 2.15
C GLN A 34 16.03 -0.78 2.21
N GLN A 35 15.71 -1.94 1.65
CA GLN A 35 14.47 -2.67 1.93
C GLN A 35 13.15 -2.04 1.45
N THR A 36 13.17 -1.39 0.28
CA THR A 36 12.26 -1.87 -0.77
C THR A 36 12.71 -3.29 -1.12
N GLN A 37 12.32 -4.26 -0.28
CA GLN A 37 12.38 -5.65 -0.66
C GLN A 37 11.60 -5.80 -1.97
N ALA A 38 12.04 -6.69 -2.86
CA ALA A 38 11.17 -7.22 -3.89
C ALA A 38 10.08 -8.05 -3.17
N ARG A 39 9.09 -7.36 -2.61
CA ARG A 39 7.80 -7.93 -2.26
C ARG A 39 7.13 -8.22 -3.59
N GLU A 40 7.58 -9.29 -4.23
CA GLU A 40 7.00 -9.80 -5.45
C GLU A 40 5.50 -9.84 -5.22
N THR A 41 4.78 -9.07 -6.03
CA THR A 41 3.43 -8.64 -5.70
C THR A 41 2.49 -9.79 -5.99
N VAL A 42 2.46 -10.77 -5.06
CA VAL A 42 1.51 -11.88 -4.98
C VAL A 42 0.16 -11.29 -5.33
N SER A 43 -0.27 -11.55 -6.56
CA SER A 43 -1.19 -10.64 -7.23
C SER A 43 -2.41 -10.43 -6.34
N PRO A 44 -2.90 -9.21 -6.14
CA PRO A 44 -4.11 -9.03 -5.35
C PRO A 44 -5.31 -9.81 -5.94
N ALA A 45 -5.27 -10.24 -7.20
CA ALA A 45 -6.21 -11.23 -7.77
C ALA A 45 -5.96 -12.69 -7.30
N ALA A 46 -4.70 -13.05 -7.04
CA ALA A 46 -4.29 -14.32 -6.42
C ALA A 46 -4.62 -14.41 -4.92
N LEU A 47 -4.89 -13.28 -4.25
CA LEU A 47 -5.43 -13.26 -2.89
C LEU A 47 -6.97 -13.05 -2.85
N ARG A 48 -7.54 -12.20 -3.73
CA ARG A 48 -8.99 -11.88 -3.80
C ARG A 48 -9.96 -13.07 -3.85
N ALA A 49 -9.52 -14.28 -4.21
CA ALA A 49 -10.39 -15.46 -4.24
C ALA A 49 -10.54 -16.18 -2.89
N VAL A 50 -9.66 -15.92 -1.89
CA VAL A 50 -9.82 -16.46 -0.53
C VAL A 50 -9.45 -15.41 0.53
N MET A 51 -10.39 -15.15 1.44
CA MET A 51 -10.23 -14.24 2.58
C MET A 51 -9.88 -15.01 3.86
N ALA A 52 -9.09 -14.38 4.74
CA ALA A 52 -8.97 -14.84 6.11
C ALA A 52 -10.27 -14.50 6.88
N CYS A 53 -10.91 -15.52 7.46
CA CYS A 53 -12.18 -15.40 8.17
C CYS A 53 -12.12 -16.14 9.51
N LYS A 54 -12.73 -15.56 10.55
CA LYS A 54 -13.07 -16.29 11.78
C LYS A 54 -14.32 -17.15 11.55
N THR A 55 -14.47 -18.21 12.34
CA THR A 55 -15.60 -19.17 12.24
C THR A 55 -16.85 -18.73 13.02
N ASP A 56 -16.79 -17.58 13.68
CA ASP A 56 -17.83 -17.03 14.54
C ASP A 56 -19.09 -16.52 13.81
N THR A 57 -20.15 -16.30 14.58
CA THR A 57 -21.45 -15.84 14.07
C THR A 57 -21.40 -14.41 13.52
N ALA A 58 -20.55 -13.53 14.07
CA ALA A 58 -20.45 -12.15 13.60
C ALA A 58 -19.86 -12.09 12.18
N THR A 59 -18.75 -12.81 11.96
CA THR A 59 -18.10 -12.97 10.66
C THR A 59 -19.05 -13.62 9.65
N ARG A 60 -19.79 -14.66 10.07
CA ARG A 60 -20.83 -15.31 9.23
C ARG A 60 -21.92 -14.33 8.79
N ARG A 61 -22.41 -13.47 9.69
CA ARG A 61 -23.43 -12.45 9.38
C ARG A 61 -22.88 -11.30 8.53
N ALA A 62 -21.64 -10.88 8.75
CA ALA A 62 -20.97 -9.88 7.91
C ALA A 62 -20.84 -10.39 6.46
N TYR A 63 -20.23 -11.57 6.28
CA TYR A 63 -20.09 -12.21 4.98
C TYR A 63 -21.44 -12.44 4.29
N GLN A 64 -22.47 -12.91 5.01
CA GLN A 64 -23.80 -13.13 4.42
C GLN A 64 -24.47 -11.83 3.95
N ARG A 65 -24.22 -10.69 4.60
CA ARG A 65 -24.69 -9.38 4.14
C ARG A 65 -23.95 -8.86 2.91
N GLU A 66 -22.67 -9.18 2.79
CA GLU A 66 -21.80 -8.71 1.70
C GLU A 66 -21.95 -9.57 0.43
N PHE A 67 -22.09 -10.89 0.59
CA PHE A 67 -22.06 -11.86 -0.51
C PHE A 67 -23.36 -12.69 -0.68
N GLY A 68 -24.40 -12.42 0.12
CA GLY A 68 -25.72 -13.08 0.04
C GLY A 68 -25.78 -14.53 0.55
N ALA A 69 -24.64 -15.25 0.55
CA ALA A 69 -24.53 -16.66 0.94
C ALA A 69 -23.77 -16.85 2.26
N ALA A 70 -23.81 -18.06 2.82
CA ALA A 70 -22.93 -18.43 3.93
C ALA A 70 -21.46 -18.60 3.47
N PRO A 71 -20.46 -18.28 4.31
CA PRO A 71 -19.06 -18.51 3.99
C PRO A 71 -18.74 -20.01 3.86
N VAL A 72 -18.15 -20.38 2.72
CA VAL A 72 -17.57 -21.72 2.50
C VAL A 72 -16.09 -21.65 2.84
N PHE A 73 -15.67 -22.48 3.79
CA PHE A 73 -14.29 -22.55 4.25
C PHE A 73 -13.48 -23.56 3.41
N VAL A 74 -12.23 -23.21 3.10
CA VAL A 74 -11.23 -24.07 2.44
C VAL A 74 -9.90 -23.98 3.19
N THR A 75 -9.02 -24.96 2.96
CA THR A 75 -7.62 -24.96 3.44
C THR A 75 -6.69 -24.23 2.47
N ALA A 76 -5.44 -24.00 2.89
CA ALA A 76 -4.40 -23.51 2.00
C ALA A 76 -4.18 -24.43 0.79
N GLN A 77 -4.23 -25.75 1.00
CA GLN A 77 -3.95 -26.75 -0.03
C GLN A 77 -5.09 -26.87 -1.05
N GLU A 78 -6.35 -26.84 -0.60
CA GLU A 78 -7.50 -26.76 -1.50
C GLU A 78 -7.52 -25.45 -2.29
N ALA A 79 -7.12 -24.32 -1.69
CA ALA A 79 -7.02 -23.04 -2.38
C ALA A 79 -5.92 -23.04 -3.46
N VAL A 80 -4.80 -23.73 -3.23
CA VAL A 80 -3.74 -23.94 -4.22
C VAL A 80 -4.22 -24.88 -5.34
N ALA A 81 -4.72 -26.07 -5.00
CA ALA A 81 -5.20 -27.05 -5.96
C ALA A 81 -6.35 -26.50 -6.83
N ALA A 82 -7.26 -25.70 -6.27
CA ALA A 82 -8.32 -25.05 -7.03
C ALA A 82 -7.77 -24.07 -8.08
N ARG A 83 -6.69 -23.34 -7.76
CA ARG A 83 -6.02 -22.44 -8.73
C ARG A 83 -5.28 -23.21 -9.82
N GLU A 84 -4.59 -24.28 -9.44
CA GLU A 84 -3.86 -25.16 -10.36
C GLU A 84 -4.83 -25.88 -11.32
N ASN A 85 -6.01 -26.27 -10.84
CA ASN A 85 -7.13 -26.79 -11.64
C ASN A 85 -7.94 -25.70 -12.40
N GLY A 86 -7.48 -24.45 -12.43
CA GLY A 86 -8.13 -23.34 -13.14
C GLY A 86 -9.49 -22.90 -12.59
N GLN A 87 -9.91 -23.41 -11.42
CA GLN A 87 -11.22 -23.10 -10.83
C GLN A 87 -11.32 -21.62 -10.46
N ARG A 88 -12.48 -21.03 -10.75
CA ARG A 88 -12.82 -19.65 -10.37
C ARG A 88 -14.12 -19.68 -9.57
N TRP A 89 -14.16 -18.91 -8.48
CA TRP A 89 -15.37 -18.72 -7.68
C TRP A 89 -15.95 -17.33 -7.95
N SER A 90 -17.26 -17.23 -8.06
CA SER A 90 -18.02 -15.98 -8.14
C SER A 90 -18.03 -15.19 -6.81
N THR A 91 -17.60 -15.83 -5.73
CA THR A 91 -17.58 -15.29 -4.36
C THR A 91 -16.29 -15.72 -3.69
N PRO A 92 -15.59 -14.84 -2.92
CA PRO A 92 -14.39 -15.24 -2.19
C PRO A 92 -14.69 -16.39 -1.23
N ARG A 93 -13.84 -17.42 -1.18
CA ARG A 93 -13.92 -18.43 -0.12
C ARG A 93 -13.36 -17.85 1.17
N CYS A 94 -13.68 -18.48 2.30
CA CYS A 94 -13.02 -18.22 3.57
C CYS A 94 -11.92 -19.24 3.82
N MET A 95 -10.91 -18.87 4.60
CA MET A 95 -10.03 -19.82 5.30
C MET A 95 -9.67 -19.26 6.68
N THR A 96 -9.23 -20.12 7.61
CA THR A 96 -8.76 -19.64 8.91
C THR A 96 -7.43 -18.90 8.78
N GLU A 97 -7.14 -18.00 9.71
CA GLU A 97 -5.90 -17.19 9.71
C GLU A 97 -4.62 -18.04 9.66
N HIS A 98 -4.59 -19.18 10.37
CA HIS A 98 -3.50 -20.16 10.25
C HIS A 98 -3.34 -20.70 8.83
N GLN A 99 -4.44 -21.06 8.14
CA GLN A 99 -4.38 -21.50 6.74
C GLN A 99 -3.96 -20.37 5.81
N TYR A 100 -4.37 -19.13 6.08
CA TYR A 100 -3.98 -17.97 5.28
C TYR A 100 -2.48 -17.71 5.36
N ASN A 101 -1.90 -17.79 6.57
CA ASN A 101 -0.46 -17.67 6.78
C ASN A 101 0.31 -18.82 6.10
N ARG A 102 -0.23 -20.05 6.11
CA ARG A 102 0.32 -21.20 5.37
C ARG A 102 0.30 -20.97 3.84
N LEU A 103 -0.79 -20.42 3.30
CA LEU A 103 -0.92 -20.09 1.88
C LEU A 103 0.11 -19.03 1.46
N VAL A 104 0.19 -17.92 2.21
CA VAL A 104 1.14 -16.83 1.96
C VAL A 104 2.59 -17.34 1.97
N ALA A 105 2.98 -18.09 2.99
CA ALA A 105 4.32 -18.68 3.08
C ALA A 105 4.62 -19.61 1.89
N SER A 106 3.70 -20.51 1.53
CA SER A 106 3.88 -21.41 0.37
C SER A 106 3.99 -20.68 -0.98
N THR A 107 3.43 -19.47 -1.07
CA THR A 107 3.52 -18.62 -2.26
C THR A 107 4.87 -17.91 -2.31
N GLN A 108 5.36 -17.40 -1.17
CA GLN A 108 6.68 -16.80 -1.04
C GLN A 108 7.80 -17.79 -1.37
N THR A 109 7.73 -19.04 -0.89
CA THR A 109 8.71 -20.09 -1.22
C THR A 109 8.75 -20.42 -2.72
N ARG A 110 7.62 -20.32 -3.43
CA ARG A 110 7.56 -20.54 -4.88
C ARG A 110 8.08 -19.35 -5.70
N ALA A 111 8.04 -18.14 -5.16
CA ALA A 111 8.59 -16.93 -5.79
C ALA A 111 10.11 -16.78 -5.60
N SER A 112 10.72 -17.58 -4.72
CA SER A 112 12.16 -17.56 -4.42
C SER A 112 12.96 -18.71 -5.07
N LEU A 113 12.43 -19.31 -6.15
CA LEU A 113 12.99 -20.47 -6.86
C LEU A 113 13.10 -20.20 -8.37
#